data_AF-A0A1V4K2P5-F1
#
_entry.id   AF-A0A1V4K2P5-F1
#
_cell.length_a   1.000
_cell.length_b   1.000
_cell.length_c   1.000
_cell.angle_alpha   90.00
_cell.angle_beta   90.00
_cell.angle_gamma   90.00
#
_symmetry.space_group_name_H-M   'P 1'
#
loop_
_entity.id
_entity.type
_entity.pdbx_description
1 polymer ?
#
loop_
_entity_poly.entity_id
_entity_poly.type
_entity_poly.pdbx_seq_one_letter_code
_entity_poly.pdbx_strand_id
1 'polypeptide(L)'
;MECVVMDLWPKKRVTSDYLCTPEENVYKIDFTRFKIRDMESGTVLFEITKPAASEREHNDKKDIDPNAGRFVRYQFTPAFLRLRQVGATVEFTVGDKPINNFRMIERHYFRDQLLKSFDFEFGFCIPSSKNTCEHIYEFPQLSEDLIQEMILHPYETQSDSFYFVDNKLVMHNKADYSYSGGP
;
A
#
# COMPACT_ATOMS: atom_id res chain seq x y z
N MET A 1 20.08 9.38 4.47
CA MET A 1 19.65 10.40 3.49
C MET A 1 18.14 10.49 3.67
N GLU A 2 17.59 11.65 4.04
CA GLU A 2 16.14 11.78 4.25
C GLU A 2 15.46 11.82 2.88
N CYS A 3 14.60 10.85 2.57
CA CYS A 3 13.83 10.82 1.33
C CYS A 3 12.62 11.76 1.47
N VAL A 4 12.49 12.71 0.54
CA VAL A 4 11.35 13.64 0.46
C VAL A 4 10.50 13.33 -0.76
N VAL A 5 9.27 13.88 -0.80
CA VAL A 5 8.30 13.66 -1.88
C VAL A 5 8.89 13.90 -3.28
N MET A 6 9.74 14.92 -3.43
CA MET A 6 10.36 15.26 -4.73
C MET A 6 11.31 14.18 -5.26
N ASP A 7 11.90 13.38 -4.39
CA ASP A 7 12.81 12.30 -4.77
C ASP A 7 12.09 11.13 -5.47
N LEU A 8 10.75 11.09 -5.38
CA LEU A 8 9.92 10.09 -6.05
C LEU A 8 9.64 10.41 -7.52
N TRP A 9 9.64 11.70 -7.90
CA TRP A 9 9.28 12.14 -9.24
C TRP A 9 10.11 11.50 -10.38
N PRO A 10 11.45 11.36 -10.28
CA PRO A 10 12.23 10.74 -11.34
C PRO A 10 12.09 9.20 -11.42
N LYS A 11 11.44 8.55 -10.44
CA LYS A 11 11.39 7.08 -10.39
C LYS A 11 10.42 6.54 -11.44
N LYS A 12 10.98 5.96 -12.50
CA LYS A 12 10.24 5.26 -13.55
C LYS A 12 10.03 3.77 -13.25
N ARG A 13 10.65 3.26 -12.17
CA ARG A 13 10.69 1.84 -11.80
C ARG A 13 10.42 1.68 -10.32
N VAL A 14 9.99 0.48 -9.94
CA VAL A 14 9.95 0.06 -8.53
C VAL A 14 11.33 0.23 -7.90
N THR A 15 11.40 0.62 -6.63
CA THR A 15 12.72 0.71 -5.97
C THR A 15 13.28 -0.68 -5.71
N SER A 16 14.60 -0.84 -5.87
CA SER A 16 15.29 -2.11 -5.61
C SER A 16 15.25 -2.52 -4.15
N ASP A 17 15.19 -1.55 -3.24
CA ASP A 17 15.16 -1.76 -1.80
C ASP A 17 14.24 -0.74 -1.11
N TYR A 18 13.98 -0.91 0.18
CA TYR A 18 13.23 0.03 0.98
C TYR A 18 14.00 1.34 1.17
N LEU A 19 13.29 2.48 1.05
CA LEU A 19 13.89 3.81 1.20
C LEU A 19 13.91 4.32 2.65
N CYS A 20 13.36 3.57 3.60
CA CYS A 20 13.43 3.85 5.04
C CYS A 20 13.45 2.55 5.85
N THR A 21 14.05 2.61 7.03
CA THR A 21 14.02 1.49 7.99
C THR A 21 12.74 1.52 8.84
N PRO A 22 12.34 0.39 9.45
CA PRO A 22 11.15 0.37 10.33
C PRO A 22 11.24 1.33 11.52
N GLU A 23 12.44 1.65 12.00
CA GLU A 23 12.68 2.55 13.13
C GLU A 23 12.33 4.01 12.81
N GLU A 24 12.28 4.38 11.52
CA GLU A 24 11.86 5.72 11.08
C GLU A 24 10.36 5.97 11.31
N ASN A 25 9.57 4.91 11.55
CA ASN A 25 8.17 5.00 11.99
C ASN A 25 8.07 5.39 13.49
N VAL A 26 8.63 6.54 13.84
CA VAL A 26 8.63 7.08 15.21
C VAL A 26 7.24 7.45 15.73
N TYR A 27 6.24 7.46 14.84
CA TYR A 27 4.82 7.74 15.14
C TYR A 27 4.03 6.47 15.46
N LYS A 28 4.66 5.28 15.38
CA LYS A 28 4.02 3.99 15.66
C LYS A 28 2.73 3.77 14.85
N ILE A 29 2.76 4.17 13.58
CA ILE A 29 1.65 3.94 12.65
C ILE A 29 1.61 2.43 12.35
N ASP A 30 0.51 1.76 12.68
CA ASP A 30 0.28 0.35 12.35
C ASP A 30 -1.05 0.18 11.63
N PHE A 31 -1.00 -0.27 10.37
CA PHE A 31 -2.17 -0.62 9.58
C PHE A 31 -2.77 -1.94 10.10
N THR A 32 -3.97 -1.89 10.65
CA THR A 32 -4.63 -3.04 11.28
C THR A 32 -5.67 -3.70 10.39
N ARG A 33 -6.25 -2.97 9.43
CA ARG A 33 -7.22 -3.51 8.48
C ARG A 33 -7.11 -2.81 7.13
N PHE A 34 -7.25 -3.57 6.06
CA PHE A 34 -7.31 -3.06 4.71
C PHE A 34 -8.41 -3.78 3.94
N LYS A 35 -9.32 -3.03 3.33
CA LYS A 35 -10.44 -3.55 2.57
C LYS A 35 -10.58 -2.79 1.26
N ILE A 36 -10.65 -3.50 0.14
CA ILE A 36 -10.94 -2.93 -1.17
C ILE A 36 -12.34 -3.37 -1.59
N ARG A 37 -13.18 -2.41 -2.00
CA ARG A 37 -14.45 -2.68 -2.67
C ARG A 37 -14.51 -2.05 -4.06
N ASP A 38 -15.20 -2.71 -4.97
CA ASP A 38 -15.68 -2.08 -6.19
C ASP A 38 -16.74 -1.03 -5.84
N MET A 39 -16.55 0.21 -6.33
CA MET A 39 -17.48 1.31 -6.04
C MET A 39 -18.78 1.21 -6.85
N GLU A 40 -18.79 0.47 -7.96
CA GLU A 40 -19.99 0.32 -8.80
C GLU A 40 -20.90 -0.79 -8.28
N SER A 41 -20.37 -1.98 -8.01
CA SER A 41 -21.17 -3.11 -7.51
C SER A 41 -21.25 -3.19 -5.98
N GLY A 42 -20.35 -2.52 -5.25
CA GLY A 42 -20.20 -2.68 -3.80
C GLY A 42 -19.50 -3.97 -3.37
N THR A 43 -19.11 -4.83 -4.32
CA THR A 43 -18.43 -6.12 -4.04
C THR A 43 -17.11 -5.89 -3.33
N VAL A 44 -16.87 -6.62 -2.23
CA VAL A 44 -15.55 -6.64 -1.57
C VAL A 44 -14.60 -7.51 -2.38
N LEU A 45 -13.57 -6.89 -2.93
CA LEU A 45 -12.57 -7.51 -3.80
C LEU A 45 -11.41 -8.12 -3.00
N PHE A 46 -11.11 -7.52 -1.85
CA PHE A 46 -10.06 -7.96 -0.94
C PHE A 46 -10.30 -7.43 0.46
N GLU A 47 -9.98 -8.24 1.46
CA GLU A 47 -9.98 -7.80 2.85
C GLU A 47 -8.92 -8.56 3.64
N ILE A 48 -8.14 -7.82 4.44
CA ILE A 48 -7.21 -8.39 5.41
C ILE A 48 -7.30 -7.61 6.72
N THR A 49 -7.27 -8.34 7.82
CA THR A 49 -7.18 -7.77 9.17
C THR A 49 -5.95 -8.37 9.82
N LYS A 50 -5.07 -7.53 10.35
CA LYS A 50 -3.96 -8.01 11.17
C LYS A 50 -4.51 -8.48 12.53
N PRO A 51 -4.08 -9.65 13.05
CA PRO A 51 -4.44 -10.08 14.39
C PRO A 51 -3.96 -9.06 15.44
N ALA A 52 -4.67 -9.04 16.57
CA ALA A 52 -4.42 -8.09 17.66
C ALA A 52 -2.98 -8.23 18.20
N ALA A 53 -2.39 -7.14 18.66
CA ALA A 53 -1.01 -7.14 19.15
C ALA A 53 -0.77 -8.18 20.27
N SER A 54 -1.77 -8.43 21.12
CA SER A 54 -1.74 -9.43 22.20
C SER A 54 -1.57 -10.88 21.70
N GLU A 55 -1.94 -11.17 20.46
CA GLU A 55 -1.80 -12.51 19.85
C GLU A 55 -0.42 -12.72 19.22
N ARG A 56 0.37 -11.64 19.05
CA ARG A 56 1.71 -11.69 18.45
C ARG A 56 2.82 -11.99 19.47
N GLU A 57 2.55 -11.82 20.77
CA GLU A 57 3.54 -11.99 21.85
C GLU A 57 3.89 -13.46 22.16
N HIS A 58 3.26 -14.44 21.50
CA HIS A 58 3.45 -15.86 21.75
C HIS A 58 4.42 -16.59 20.81
N ASN A 59 5.10 -15.89 19.89
CA ASN A 59 6.07 -16.53 18.99
C ASN A 59 7.49 -16.04 19.25
N ASP A 60 8.33 -16.99 19.65
CA ASP A 60 9.67 -16.85 20.18
C ASP A 60 10.64 -15.99 19.35
N LYS A 61 11.58 -15.39 20.08
CA LYS A 61 12.81 -14.72 19.62
C LYS A 61 13.61 -15.57 18.62
N LYS A 62 13.26 -15.50 17.34
CA LYS A 62 14.10 -15.90 16.21
C LYS A 62 14.11 -14.76 15.21
N ASP A 63 15.29 -14.38 14.72
CA ASP A 63 15.59 -13.40 13.68
C ASP A 63 14.36 -12.94 12.89
N ILE A 64 13.62 -11.99 13.47
CA ILE A 64 12.42 -11.44 12.84
C ILE A 64 12.95 -10.52 11.75
N ASP A 65 12.72 -10.88 10.49
CA ASP A 65 13.00 -9.98 9.37
C ASP A 65 12.40 -8.60 9.71
N PRO A 66 13.21 -7.54 9.83
CA PRO A 66 12.72 -6.21 10.17
C PRO A 66 11.70 -5.71 9.13
N ASN A 67 11.69 -6.28 7.92
CA ASN A 67 10.71 -5.99 6.88
C ASN A 67 9.48 -6.92 6.87
N ALA A 68 9.35 -7.83 7.84
CA ALA A 68 8.20 -8.71 7.97
C ALA A 68 6.91 -7.87 8.03
N GLY A 69 6.02 -8.09 7.04
CA GLY A 69 4.75 -7.39 6.91
C GLY A 69 4.78 -6.06 6.13
N ARG A 70 5.93 -5.66 5.56
CA ARG A 70 6.05 -4.51 4.64
C ARG A 70 5.86 -4.89 3.17
N PHE A 71 5.75 -6.18 2.87
CA PHE A 71 5.48 -6.72 1.54
C PHE A 71 4.14 -7.46 1.51
N VAL A 72 3.29 -7.19 0.52
CA VAL A 72 2.01 -7.88 0.30
C VAL A 72 1.94 -8.43 -1.11
N ARG A 73 1.57 -9.71 -1.24
CA ARG A 73 1.30 -10.35 -2.52
C ARG A 73 -0.20 -10.46 -2.76
N TYR A 74 -0.70 -9.73 -3.75
CA TYR A 74 -2.11 -9.73 -4.11
C TYR A 74 -2.42 -10.75 -5.20
N GLN A 75 -3.57 -11.40 -5.06
CA GLN A 75 -4.14 -12.26 -6.09
C GLN A 75 -5.52 -11.74 -6.44
N PHE A 76 -5.65 -11.21 -7.65
CA PHE A 76 -6.88 -10.68 -8.21
C PHE A 76 -7.30 -11.47 -9.44
N THR A 77 -8.55 -11.25 -9.86
CA THR A 77 -9.08 -11.79 -11.11
C THR A 77 -8.80 -10.82 -12.27
N PRO A 78 -8.86 -11.29 -13.54
CA PRO A 78 -8.73 -10.42 -14.71
C PRO A 78 -9.72 -9.24 -14.72
N ALA A 79 -10.91 -9.44 -14.14
CA ALA A 79 -11.95 -8.41 -14.05
C ALA A 79 -11.49 -7.18 -13.28
N PHE A 80 -10.54 -7.32 -12.34
CA PHE A 80 -9.99 -6.21 -11.57
C PHE A 80 -9.37 -5.13 -12.46
N LEU A 81 -8.68 -5.51 -13.54
CA LEU A 81 -8.03 -4.58 -14.47
C LEU A 81 -9.01 -3.74 -15.31
N ARG A 82 -10.31 -4.09 -15.28
CA ARG A 82 -11.37 -3.40 -16.00
C ARG A 82 -12.24 -2.52 -15.11
N LEU A 83 -11.97 -2.50 -13.80
CA LEU A 83 -12.71 -1.66 -12.87
C LEU A 83 -12.41 -0.18 -13.13
N ARG A 84 -13.43 0.65 -12.96
CA ARG A 84 -13.29 2.11 -13.10
C ARG A 84 -12.76 2.75 -11.82
N GLN A 85 -13.33 2.34 -10.69
CA GLN A 85 -13.06 2.95 -9.40
C GLN A 85 -13.19 1.92 -8.28
N VAL A 86 -12.25 1.94 -7.34
CA VAL A 86 -12.34 1.15 -6.10
C VAL A 86 -12.20 2.05 -4.87
N GLY A 87 -12.90 1.68 -3.81
CA GLY A 87 -12.78 2.30 -2.50
C GLY A 87 -11.92 1.43 -1.61
N ALA A 88 -10.81 1.96 -1.12
CA ALA A 88 -9.94 1.28 -0.17
C ALA A 88 -10.14 1.86 1.23
N THR A 89 -10.79 1.10 2.11
CA THR A 89 -10.92 1.45 3.51
C THR A 89 -9.71 0.92 4.28
N VAL A 90 -9.07 1.78 5.05
CA VAL A 90 -7.89 1.49 5.85
C VAL A 90 -8.21 1.81 7.31
N GLU A 91 -7.97 0.85 8.21
CA GLU A 91 -7.92 1.11 9.65
C GLU A 91 -6.47 1.02 10.13
N PHE A 92 -6.07 1.98 10.97
CA PHE A 92 -4.72 2.02 11.51
C PHE A 92 -4.71 2.63 12.91
N THR A 93 -3.73 2.22 13.72
CA THR A 93 -3.46 2.85 15.01
C THR A 93 -2.25 3.76 14.90
N VAL A 94 -2.19 4.77 15.76
CA VAL A 94 -1.06 5.70 15.86
C VAL A 94 -0.61 5.81 17.32
N GLY A 95 0.65 6.18 17.51
CA GLY A 95 1.24 6.43 18.83
C GLY A 95 0.76 7.72 19.48
N ASP A 96 1.46 8.12 20.54
CA ASP A 96 1.20 9.31 21.34
C ASP A 96 1.62 10.62 20.67
N LYS A 97 2.60 10.55 19.76
CA LYS A 97 3.05 11.72 19.00
C LYS A 97 1.98 12.16 18.00
N PRO A 98 1.64 13.46 17.96
CA PRO A 98 0.74 13.98 16.94
C PRO A 98 1.33 13.80 15.54
N ILE A 99 0.48 13.47 14.59
CA ILE A 99 0.84 13.31 13.19
C ILE A 99 0.21 14.46 12.41
N ASN A 100 1.05 15.28 11.78
CA ASN A 100 0.62 16.35 10.88
C ASN A 100 0.94 15.96 9.44
N ASN A 101 0.07 16.38 8.51
CA ASN A 101 0.26 16.19 7.06
C ASN A 101 0.56 14.73 6.69
N PHE A 102 -0.21 13.78 7.24
CA PHE A 102 -0.04 12.37 6.91
C PHE A 102 -0.50 12.11 5.48
N ARG A 103 0.44 11.66 4.64
CA ARG A 103 0.25 11.51 3.20
C ARG A 103 0.82 10.20 2.71
N MET A 104 0.12 9.56 1.77
CA MET A 104 0.62 8.40 1.05
C MET A 104 0.77 8.73 -0.44
N ILE A 105 1.92 8.40 -1.00
CA ILE A 105 2.13 8.37 -2.44
C ILE A 105 2.34 6.91 -2.83
N GLU A 106 1.45 6.37 -3.65
CA GLU A 106 1.51 4.99 -4.11
C GLU A 106 1.71 4.93 -5.62
N ARG A 107 2.71 4.17 -6.07
CA ARG A 107 3.10 4.10 -7.49
C ARG A 107 3.04 2.67 -7.96
N HIS A 108 2.31 2.43 -9.05
CA HIS A 108 2.14 1.12 -9.67
C HIS A 108 2.91 1.05 -10.99
N TYR A 109 3.59 -0.07 -11.20
CA TYR A 109 4.43 -0.31 -12.37
C TYR A 109 4.14 -1.68 -12.96
N PHE A 110 4.29 -1.81 -14.28
CA PHE A 110 4.41 -3.10 -14.96
C PHE A 110 5.71 -3.08 -15.77
N ARG A 111 6.64 -4.01 -15.50
CA ARG A 111 7.93 -4.13 -16.22
C ARG A 111 8.64 -2.79 -16.45
N ASP A 112 8.89 -2.04 -15.37
CA ASP A 112 9.57 -0.73 -15.43
C ASP A 112 8.81 0.41 -16.14
N GLN A 113 7.51 0.23 -16.40
CA GLN A 113 6.62 1.29 -16.89
C GLN A 113 5.65 1.70 -15.78
N LEU A 114 5.64 2.99 -15.43
CA LEU A 114 4.65 3.56 -14.51
C LEU A 114 3.24 3.47 -15.12
N LEU A 115 2.34 2.76 -14.44
CA LEU A 115 0.92 2.67 -14.78
C LEU A 115 0.17 3.88 -14.22
N LYS A 116 0.32 4.14 -12.92
CA LYS A 116 -0.37 5.22 -12.21
C LYS A 116 0.38 5.56 -10.92
N SER A 117 0.34 6.84 -10.56
CA SER A 117 0.69 7.33 -9.22
C SER A 117 -0.57 7.85 -8.57
N PHE A 118 -0.83 7.38 -7.36
CA PHE A 118 -1.87 7.88 -6.47
C PHE A 118 -1.24 8.69 -5.35
N ASP A 119 -1.97 9.68 -4.89
CA ASP A 119 -1.49 10.67 -3.94
C ASP A 119 -2.64 11.06 -3.03
N PHE A 120 -2.56 10.63 -1.77
CA PHE A 120 -3.65 10.72 -0.82
C PHE A 120 -3.19 11.35 0.48
N GLU A 121 -4.04 12.22 1.04
CA GLU A 121 -3.89 12.75 2.39
C GLU A 121 -4.89 12.08 3.32
N PHE A 122 -4.43 11.62 4.49
CA PHE A 122 -5.28 10.92 5.45
C PHE A 122 -6.15 11.86 6.30
N GLY A 123 -5.87 13.17 6.27
CA GLY A 123 -6.49 14.15 7.16
C GLY A 123 -5.95 14.06 8.60
N PHE A 124 -6.78 14.45 9.56
CA PHE A 124 -6.40 14.49 10.98
C PHE A 124 -6.37 13.09 11.59
N CYS A 125 -5.24 12.71 12.19
CA CYS A 125 -5.08 11.46 12.92
C CYS A 125 -5.11 11.73 14.43
N ILE A 126 -6.10 11.17 15.12
CA ILE A 126 -6.24 11.29 16.57
C ILE A 126 -5.09 10.48 17.23
N PRO A 127 -4.26 11.10 18.09
CA PRO A 127 -3.18 10.39 18.79
C PRO A 127 -3.69 9.30 19.73
N SER A 128 -2.87 8.25 19.93
CA SER A 128 -3.16 7.13 20.83
C SER A 128 -4.51 6.45 20.57
N SER A 129 -4.98 6.44 19.33
CA SER A 129 -6.26 5.86 18.95
C SER A 129 -6.17 5.05 17.66
N LYS A 130 -7.26 4.32 17.38
CA LYS A 130 -7.55 3.82 16.04
C LYS A 130 -8.14 4.94 15.20
N ASN A 131 -7.73 5.01 13.94
CA ASN A 131 -8.21 5.92 12.91
C ASN A 131 -8.66 5.10 11.69
N THR A 132 -9.60 5.66 10.94
CA THR A 132 -10.13 5.05 9.70
C THR A 132 -10.09 6.07 8.60
N CYS A 133 -9.59 5.67 7.43
CA CYS A 133 -9.58 6.50 6.23
C CYS A 133 -10.11 5.68 5.05
N GLU A 134 -10.69 6.35 4.08
CA GLU A 134 -11.10 5.75 2.81
C GLU A 134 -10.47 6.52 1.66
N HIS A 135 -9.66 5.83 0.86
CA HIS A 135 -9.09 6.37 -0.37
C HIS A 135 -9.85 5.84 -1.57
N ILE A 136 -10.16 6.74 -2.50
CA ILE A 136 -10.85 6.40 -3.73
C ILE A 136 -9.83 6.35 -4.86
N TYR A 137 -9.67 5.17 -5.44
CA TYR A 137 -8.73 4.93 -6.53
C TYR A 137 -9.48 4.99 -7.86
N GLU A 138 -9.10 5.94 -8.70
CA GLU A 138 -9.56 6.02 -10.09
C GLU A 138 -8.54 5.34 -11.00
N PHE A 139 -8.94 4.21 -11.58
CA PHE A 139 -8.04 3.41 -12.40
C PHE A 139 -7.78 4.08 -13.75
N PRO A 140 -6.53 4.00 -14.26
CA PRO A 140 -6.26 4.43 -15.62
C PRO A 140 -6.98 3.52 -16.63
N GLN A 141 -7.31 4.05 -17.80
CA GLN A 141 -7.72 3.21 -18.91
C GLN A 141 -6.49 2.46 -19.44
N LEU A 142 -6.50 1.14 -19.30
CA LEU A 142 -5.46 0.26 -19.82
C LEU A 142 -5.87 -0.24 -21.21
N SER A 143 -4.92 -0.32 -22.14
CA SER A 143 -5.14 -0.97 -23.44
C SER A 143 -5.34 -2.47 -23.28
N GLU A 144 -6.11 -3.09 -24.17
CA GLU A 144 -6.37 -4.53 -24.12
C GLU A 144 -5.08 -5.37 -24.16
N ASP A 145 -4.10 -4.99 -24.99
CA ASP A 145 -2.80 -5.68 -25.06
C ASP A 145 -2.06 -5.65 -23.72
N LEU A 146 -2.07 -4.51 -23.03
CA LEU A 146 -1.44 -4.36 -21.71
C LEU A 146 -2.18 -5.19 -20.65
N ILE A 147 -3.51 -5.22 -20.69
CA ILE A 147 -4.31 -6.07 -19.79
C ILE A 147 -3.92 -7.54 -19.98
N GLN A 148 -3.80 -8.00 -21.23
CA GLN A 148 -3.40 -9.38 -21.54
C GLN A 148 -2.00 -9.69 -21.01
N GLU A 149 -1.03 -8.80 -21.24
CA GLU A 149 0.33 -8.95 -20.71
C GLU A 149 0.34 -9.03 -19.18
N MET A 150 -0.40 -8.15 -18.48
CA MET A 150 -0.48 -8.16 -17.02
C MET A 150 -1.12 -9.43 -16.46
N ILE A 151 -2.04 -10.07 -17.20
CA ILE A 151 -2.65 -11.35 -16.82
C ILE A 151 -1.67 -12.51 -17.03
N LEU A 152 -0.94 -12.52 -18.15
CA LEU A 152 0.02 -13.58 -18.51
C LEU A 152 1.28 -13.57 -17.64
N HIS A 153 1.58 -12.43 -17.02
CA HIS A 153 2.82 -12.18 -16.29
C HIS A 153 2.56 -11.82 -14.82
N PRO A 154 2.11 -12.79 -14.00
CA PRO A 154 1.82 -12.55 -12.60
C PRO A 154 3.06 -12.06 -11.86
N TYR A 155 2.85 -11.13 -10.93
CA TYR A 155 3.87 -10.51 -10.06
C TYR A 155 4.88 -9.59 -10.78
N GLU A 156 4.78 -9.43 -12.10
CA GLU A 156 5.53 -8.40 -12.85
C GLU A 156 4.86 -7.01 -12.76
N THR A 157 3.61 -6.96 -12.27
CA THR A 157 3.00 -5.73 -11.76
C THR A 157 3.39 -5.56 -10.30
N GLN A 158 3.96 -4.41 -9.96
CA GLN A 158 4.50 -4.12 -8.63
C GLN A 158 4.17 -2.69 -8.21
N SER A 159 4.15 -2.44 -6.90
CA SER A 159 3.96 -1.10 -6.38
C SER A 159 4.88 -0.76 -5.21
N ASP A 160 5.12 0.54 -5.07
CA ASP A 160 5.72 1.15 -3.89
C ASP A 160 4.70 2.09 -3.26
N SER A 161 4.43 1.93 -1.96
CA SER A 161 3.59 2.83 -1.16
C SER A 161 4.48 3.56 -0.16
N PHE A 162 4.68 4.86 -0.37
CA PHE A 162 5.50 5.74 0.45
C PHE A 162 4.62 6.57 1.38
N TYR A 163 4.90 6.54 2.67
CA TYR A 163 4.13 7.27 3.67
C TYR A 163 4.97 8.36 4.30
N PHE A 164 4.44 9.58 4.28
CA PHE A 164 5.11 10.79 4.73
C PHE A 164 4.36 11.41 5.90
N VAL A 165 5.11 11.91 6.88
CA VAL A 165 4.61 12.80 7.93
C VAL A 165 5.46 14.06 7.88
N ASP A 166 4.81 15.22 7.76
CA ASP A 166 5.49 16.51 7.52
C ASP A 166 6.57 16.43 6.41
N ASN A 167 6.22 15.77 5.29
CA ASN A 167 7.08 15.54 4.11
C ASN A 167 8.31 14.65 4.33
N LYS A 168 8.48 14.06 5.51
CA LYS A 168 9.53 13.08 5.80
C LYS A 168 9.00 11.66 5.62
N LEU A 169 9.69 10.83 4.85
CA LEU A 169 9.36 9.42 4.70
C LEU A 169 9.46 8.71 6.06
N VAL A 170 8.41 8.03 6.49
CA VAL A 170 8.36 7.29 7.76
C VAL A 170 8.07 5.81 7.57
N MET A 171 7.39 5.45 6.49
CA MET A 171 7.13 4.06 6.13
C MET A 171 7.21 3.90 4.62
N HIS A 172 7.60 2.71 4.20
CA HIS A 172 7.61 2.32 2.80
C HIS A 172 7.21 0.86 2.71
N ASN A 173 6.10 0.59 2.04
CA ASN A 173 5.59 -0.75 1.79
C ASN A 173 5.70 -1.07 0.31
N LYS A 174 5.75 -2.35 0.01
CA LYS A 174 5.86 -2.88 -1.35
C LYS A 174 4.76 -3.92 -1.59
N ALA A 175 4.36 -4.06 -2.84
CA ALA A 175 3.48 -5.15 -3.23
C ALA A 175 3.75 -5.67 -4.64
N ASP A 176 3.33 -6.90 -4.90
CA ASP A 176 3.19 -7.47 -6.24
C ASP A 176 1.79 -8.01 -6.47
N TYR A 177 1.40 -8.09 -7.74
CA TYR A 177 0.03 -8.38 -8.13
C TYR A 177 -0.02 -9.49 -9.18
N SER A 178 -0.88 -10.48 -8.95
CA SER A 178 -1.36 -11.39 -9.99
C SER A 178 -2.79 -11.04 -10.39
N TYR A 179 -3.09 -11.13 -11.68
CA TYR A 179 -4.43 -10.97 -12.25
C TYR A 179 -4.93 -12.24 -12.93
N SER A 180 -4.31 -13.40 -12.68
CA SER A 180 -4.65 -14.68 -13.31
C SER A 180 -6.01 -15.25 -12.87
N GLY A 181 -6.63 -14.71 -11.81
CA GLY A 181 -7.62 -15.44 -11.02
C GLY A 181 -6.92 -16.25 -9.93
N GLY A 182 -7.60 -16.43 -8.78
CA GLY A 182 -7.08 -17.20 -7.63
C GLY A 182 -6.70 -18.63 -8.00
N PRO A 183 -6.02 -19.36 -7.09
CA PRO A 183 -5.12 -20.47 -7.39
C PRO A 183 -5.69 -21.57 -8.29
#